data_AF-A0A0F0H7Q4-F1
#
_entry.id   AF-A0A0F0H7Q4-F1
#
_cell.length_a   1.000
_cell.length_b   1.000
_cell.length_c   1.000
_cell.angle_alpha   90.00
_cell.angle_beta   90.00
_cell.angle_gamma   90.00
#
_symmetry.space_group_name_H-M   'P 1'
#
loop_
_entity.id
_entity.type
_entity.pdbx_description
1 polymer ?
#
loop_
_entity_poly.entity_id
_entity_poly.type
_entity_poly.pdbx_seq_one_letter_code
_entity_poly.pdbx_strand_id
1 'polypeptide(L)'
;MRGGASATLVRRRAAANDRGAILYVHGFADYFFQEHVAEHYTAQGYDFYAVDLRGYGRSLREGEVPNYTTDMAVYFEEIDAAIAKVREEHSRVVLMGHSTGGLTTSLWAHERRDAELISALVLNSPWLDVVEPPFMRQLVRLIGQVAPKVKIRANLGDAYGSAIHNSRNGEWDFDLKWKPLAGFPVLAGWIRAILIAQEKVHNGLDVRVPVLVLHSDKSMLNAKAWSEDVSKADAVLDVEGMRKWGPKIGSSVRVVEIKDGMHDLFLSSEPVRAAALAEIDEFLKSA
;
A
#
# COMPACT_ATOMS: atom_id res chain seq x y z
N MET A 1 20.86 2.14 3.55
CA MET A 1 20.05 3.39 3.47
C MET A 1 20.57 4.40 4.49
N ARG A 2 20.08 5.64 4.49
CA ARG A 2 20.50 6.63 5.50
C ARG A 2 20.25 6.10 6.92
N GLY A 3 21.14 6.43 7.86
CA GLY A 3 20.99 6.05 9.27
C GLY A 3 21.14 4.56 9.57
N GLY A 4 21.76 3.78 8.68
CA GLY A 4 21.94 2.32 8.87
C GLY A 4 20.69 1.49 8.58
N ALA A 5 19.61 2.12 8.10
CA ALA A 5 18.38 1.42 7.73
C ALA A 5 18.61 0.43 6.58
N SER A 6 17.82 -0.64 6.59
CA SER A 6 17.82 -1.71 5.60
C SER A 6 16.42 -1.97 5.07
N ALA A 7 16.33 -2.49 3.85
CA ALA A 7 15.12 -3.01 3.25
C ALA A 7 15.39 -4.37 2.59
N THR A 8 14.33 -5.15 2.43
CA THR A 8 14.39 -6.52 1.89
C THR A 8 13.64 -6.54 0.58
N LEU A 9 14.33 -6.90 -0.50
CA LEU A 9 13.71 -7.14 -1.80
C LEU A 9 13.55 -8.65 -1.98
N VAL A 10 12.31 -9.11 -2.09
CA VAL A 10 11.99 -10.50 -2.44
C VAL A 10 11.60 -10.56 -3.92
N ARG A 11 11.83 -11.72 -4.55
CA ARG A 11 11.53 -11.92 -5.97
C ARG A 11 11.00 -13.32 -6.28
N ARG A 12 10.14 -13.41 -7.29
CA ARG A 12 9.73 -14.63 -7.98
C ARG A 12 9.90 -14.42 -9.49
N ARG A 13 10.53 -15.38 -10.17
CA ARG A 13 10.79 -15.31 -11.62
C ARG A 13 9.69 -16.04 -12.39
N ALA A 14 9.29 -15.48 -13.52
CA ALA A 14 8.49 -16.20 -14.50
C ALA A 14 9.34 -17.30 -15.18
N ALA A 15 8.69 -18.36 -15.66
CA ALA A 15 9.37 -19.41 -16.43
C ALA A 15 9.91 -18.88 -17.77
N ALA A 16 9.15 -17.97 -18.39
CA ALA A 16 9.58 -17.14 -19.51
C ALA A 16 9.10 -15.71 -19.24
N ASN A 17 10.01 -14.74 -19.34
CA ASN A 17 9.67 -13.34 -19.15
C ASN A 17 9.60 -12.63 -20.50
N ASP A 18 8.41 -12.21 -20.88
CA ASP A 18 8.12 -11.42 -22.07
C ASP A 18 7.37 -10.11 -21.76
N ARG A 19 7.04 -9.84 -20.49
CA ARG A 19 6.26 -8.65 -20.08
C ARG A 19 6.99 -7.66 -19.18
N GLY A 20 8.19 -7.99 -18.72
CA GLY A 20 8.98 -7.15 -17.80
C GLY A 20 8.73 -7.51 -16.33
N ALA A 21 8.65 -6.51 -15.46
CA ALA A 21 8.57 -6.75 -14.02
C ALA A 21 7.50 -5.92 -13.30
N ILE A 22 7.00 -6.46 -12.19
CA ILE A 22 6.16 -5.75 -11.22
C ILE A 22 6.97 -5.56 -9.94
N LEU A 23 6.98 -4.35 -9.39
CA LEU A 23 7.48 -4.07 -8.03
C LEU A 23 6.31 -3.70 -7.13
N TYR A 24 6.08 -4.49 -6.09
CA TYR A 24 5.03 -4.26 -5.08
C TYR A 24 5.57 -3.57 -3.82
N VAL A 25 4.82 -2.60 -3.31
CA VAL A 25 5.08 -1.85 -2.07
C VAL A 25 3.87 -1.98 -1.12
N HIS A 26 4.11 -2.57 0.05
CA HIS A 26 3.08 -2.89 1.05
C HIS A 26 2.57 -1.66 1.83
N GLY A 27 1.50 -1.85 2.61
CA GLY A 27 0.88 -0.85 3.48
C GLY A 27 1.47 -0.75 4.89
N PHE A 28 0.77 -0.07 5.80
CA PHE A 28 1.16 0.04 7.20
C PHE A 28 0.86 -1.27 7.93
N ALA A 29 1.73 -1.66 8.88
CA ALA A 29 1.62 -2.93 9.59
C ALA A 29 1.48 -4.11 8.63
N ASP A 30 2.39 -4.17 7.66
CA ASP A 30 2.32 -5.11 6.55
C ASP A 30 3.71 -5.47 6.03
N TYR A 31 3.74 -6.50 5.18
CA TYR A 31 4.89 -6.94 4.39
C TYR A 31 4.38 -7.80 3.23
N PHE A 32 5.18 -8.10 2.21
CA PHE A 32 4.68 -8.97 1.13
C PHE A 32 4.69 -10.46 1.53
N PHE A 33 3.49 -11.05 1.58
CA PHE A 33 3.24 -12.49 1.80
C PHE A 33 2.26 -13.09 0.77
N GLN A 34 1.74 -12.28 -0.16
CA GLN A 34 0.67 -12.66 -1.07
C GLN A 34 1.19 -13.49 -2.25
N GLU A 35 1.61 -14.73 -1.98
CA GLU A 35 2.23 -15.59 -2.99
C GLU A 35 1.34 -15.77 -4.22
N HIS A 36 0.03 -15.92 -4.03
CA HIS A 36 -0.94 -16.05 -5.13
C HIS A 36 -0.90 -14.87 -6.13
N VAL A 37 -0.60 -13.64 -5.68
CA VAL A 37 -0.46 -12.47 -6.56
C VAL A 37 0.83 -12.57 -7.38
N ALA A 38 1.93 -12.97 -6.75
CA ALA A 38 3.18 -13.20 -7.46
C ALA A 38 3.05 -14.37 -8.46
N GLU A 39 2.30 -15.42 -8.11
CA GLU A 39 2.00 -16.55 -8.99
C GLU A 39 1.14 -16.14 -10.18
N HIS A 40 0.08 -15.36 -9.95
CA HIS A 40 -0.79 -14.84 -11.01
C HIS A 40 0.01 -14.07 -12.08
N TYR A 41 0.91 -13.17 -11.67
CA TYR A 41 1.68 -12.37 -12.62
C TYR A 41 2.88 -13.11 -13.24
N THR A 42 3.51 -14.02 -12.49
CA THR A 42 4.58 -14.86 -13.06
C THR A 42 4.05 -15.87 -14.08
N ALA A 43 2.82 -16.37 -13.91
CA ALA A 43 2.14 -17.17 -14.91
C ALA A 43 1.82 -16.39 -16.20
N GLN A 44 1.73 -15.06 -16.11
CA GLN A 44 1.51 -14.17 -17.25
C GLN A 44 2.79 -13.63 -17.90
N GLY A 45 3.98 -14.01 -17.41
CA GLY A 45 5.26 -13.60 -17.99
C GLY A 45 5.90 -12.35 -17.38
N TYR A 46 5.42 -11.90 -16.21
CA TYR A 46 6.10 -10.87 -15.42
C TYR A 46 7.03 -11.49 -14.37
N ASP A 47 8.23 -10.95 -14.19
CA ASP A 47 8.95 -11.17 -12.94
C ASP A 47 8.33 -10.34 -11.83
N PHE A 48 8.11 -10.93 -10.67
CA PHE A 48 7.46 -10.26 -9.55
C PHE A 48 8.46 -9.97 -8.45
N TYR A 49 8.53 -8.71 -8.03
CA TYR A 49 9.33 -8.22 -6.93
C TYR A 49 8.43 -7.58 -5.88
N ALA A 50 8.84 -7.67 -4.63
CA ALA A 50 8.22 -6.88 -3.56
C ALA A 50 9.29 -6.37 -2.60
N VAL A 51 9.12 -5.16 -2.11
CA VAL A 51 10.03 -4.54 -1.15
C VAL A 51 9.36 -4.41 0.22
N ASP A 52 9.97 -5.01 1.23
CA ASP A 52 9.65 -4.74 2.64
C ASP A 52 10.44 -3.49 3.06
N LEU A 53 9.74 -2.38 3.25
CA LEU A 53 10.32 -1.08 3.61
C LEU A 53 10.99 -1.12 4.99
N ARG A 54 11.89 -0.17 5.26
CA ARG A 54 12.57 -0.06 6.57
C ARG A 54 11.57 -0.06 7.73
N GLY A 55 11.86 -0.83 8.78
CA GLY A 55 10.97 -0.91 9.94
C GLY A 55 9.68 -1.70 9.73
N TYR A 56 9.57 -2.45 8.62
CA TYR A 56 8.46 -3.36 8.32
C TYR A 56 8.96 -4.77 8.00
N GLY A 57 8.12 -5.78 8.21
CA GLY A 57 8.36 -7.12 7.69
C GLY A 57 9.74 -7.69 8.05
N ARG A 58 10.38 -8.26 7.03
CA ARG A 58 11.75 -8.81 7.11
C ARG A 58 12.82 -7.74 7.39
N SER A 59 12.48 -6.47 7.22
CA SER A 59 13.35 -5.31 7.37
C SER A 59 13.21 -4.61 8.72
N LEU A 60 12.31 -5.09 9.60
CA LEU A 60 12.20 -4.61 10.98
C LEU A 60 13.37 -5.15 11.81
N ARG A 61 14.12 -4.26 12.48
CA ARG A 61 15.28 -4.64 13.30
C ARG A 61 14.98 -4.53 14.79
N GLU A 62 15.72 -5.29 15.59
CA GLU A 62 15.63 -5.21 17.06
C GLU A 62 15.97 -3.79 17.53
N GLY A 63 15.14 -3.26 18.44
CA GLY A 63 15.30 -1.90 18.98
C GLY A 63 14.70 -0.79 18.10
N GLU A 64 14.26 -1.08 16.87
CA GLU A 64 13.53 -0.12 16.06
C GLU A 64 12.10 0.06 16.55
N VAL A 65 11.54 1.25 16.30
CA VAL A 65 10.10 1.49 16.44
C VAL A 65 9.44 1.01 15.15
N PRO A 66 8.57 -0.02 15.18
CA PRO A 66 7.96 -0.55 13.97
C PRO A 66 7.18 0.52 13.21
N ASN A 67 7.27 0.45 11.88
CA ASN A 67 6.45 1.20 10.95
C ASN A 67 6.49 2.74 11.13
N TYR A 68 7.60 3.26 11.64
CA TYR A 68 7.68 4.65 12.05
C TYR A 68 8.59 5.49 11.17
N THR A 69 8.05 6.61 10.71
CA THR A 69 8.80 7.72 10.11
C THR A 69 8.08 9.03 10.41
N THR A 70 8.79 10.15 10.37
CA THR A 70 8.22 11.50 10.41
C THR A 70 8.19 12.18 9.05
N ASP A 71 8.65 11.49 8.00
CA ASP A 71 8.66 11.94 6.62
C ASP A 71 8.48 10.73 5.69
N MET A 72 7.47 10.76 4.81
CA MET A 72 7.21 9.66 3.87
C MET A 72 8.27 9.57 2.77
N ALA A 73 8.98 10.66 2.46
CA ALA A 73 10.00 10.68 1.43
C ALA A 73 11.23 9.82 1.78
N VAL A 74 11.41 9.43 3.06
CA VAL A 74 12.51 8.51 3.42
C VAL A 74 12.37 7.17 2.72
N TYR A 75 11.14 6.70 2.46
CA TYR A 75 10.89 5.44 1.77
C TYR A 75 11.24 5.49 0.28
N PHE A 76 11.48 6.68 -0.28
CA PHE A 76 11.92 6.81 -1.66
C PHE A 76 13.32 6.20 -1.86
N GLU A 77 14.15 6.16 -0.82
CA GLU A 77 15.47 5.51 -0.89
C GLU A 77 15.33 4.01 -1.21
N GLU A 78 14.39 3.33 -0.54
CA GLU A 78 14.07 1.92 -0.78
C GLU A 78 13.45 1.69 -2.15
N ILE A 79 12.50 2.53 -2.55
CA ILE A 79 11.83 2.40 -3.85
C ILE A 79 12.84 2.67 -4.98
N ASP A 80 13.65 3.73 -4.88
CA ASP A 80 14.71 4.04 -5.86
C ASP A 80 15.70 2.86 -5.99
N ALA A 81 16.15 2.29 -4.88
CA ALA A 81 17.09 1.16 -4.90
C ALA A 81 16.46 -0.12 -5.47
N ALA A 82 15.20 -0.41 -5.12
CA ALA A 82 14.47 -1.55 -5.66
C ALA A 82 14.22 -1.41 -7.16
N ILE A 83 13.78 -0.24 -7.61
CA ILE A 83 13.59 0.08 -9.04
C ILE A 83 14.92 -0.02 -9.80
N ALA A 84 16.01 0.53 -9.26
CA ALA A 84 17.33 0.40 -9.88
C ALA A 84 17.71 -1.08 -10.06
N LYS A 85 17.48 -1.91 -9.04
CA LYS A 85 17.78 -3.34 -9.09
C LYS A 85 16.92 -4.09 -10.11
N VAL A 86 15.62 -3.77 -10.18
CA VAL A 86 14.72 -4.37 -11.17
C VAL A 86 15.11 -3.94 -12.59
N ARG A 87 15.52 -2.68 -12.79
CA ARG A 87 15.92 -2.13 -14.09
C ARG A 87 17.27 -2.62 -14.62
N GLU A 88 18.08 -3.26 -13.80
CA GLU A 88 19.26 -4.00 -14.28
C GLU A 88 18.86 -5.12 -15.25
N GLU A 89 17.64 -5.66 -15.11
CA GLU A 89 17.17 -6.83 -15.85
C GLU A 89 15.92 -6.53 -16.71
N HIS A 90 15.18 -5.46 -16.40
CA HIS A 90 13.86 -5.19 -17.00
C HIS A 90 13.73 -3.74 -17.46
N SER A 91 13.41 -3.52 -18.74
CA SER A 91 13.12 -2.18 -19.26
C SER A 91 11.70 -1.69 -18.92
N ARG A 92 10.73 -2.61 -18.84
CA ARG A 92 9.33 -2.35 -18.45
C ARG A 92 9.13 -2.72 -16.99
N VAL A 93 8.76 -1.73 -16.18
CA VAL A 93 8.53 -1.89 -14.74
C VAL A 93 7.18 -1.28 -14.35
N VAL A 94 6.29 -2.10 -13.81
CA VAL A 94 5.02 -1.65 -13.20
C VAL A 94 5.25 -1.49 -11.71
N LEU A 95 4.89 -0.33 -11.15
CA LEU A 95 4.90 -0.12 -9.70
C LEU A 95 3.50 -0.36 -9.15
N MET A 96 3.40 -1.21 -8.12
CA MET A 96 2.16 -1.53 -7.45
C MET A 96 2.24 -1.14 -5.98
N GLY A 97 1.29 -0.37 -5.47
CA GLY A 97 1.27 0.08 -4.07
C GLY A 97 -0.05 -0.23 -3.38
N HIS A 98 0.00 -0.79 -2.17
CA HIS A 98 -1.18 -1.05 -1.34
C HIS A 98 -1.28 -0.03 -0.19
N SER A 99 -2.48 0.52 0.08
CA SER A 99 -2.74 1.33 1.27
C SER A 99 -1.74 2.47 1.44
N THR A 100 -0.97 2.51 2.52
CA THR A 100 0.08 3.53 2.75
C THR A 100 1.23 3.42 1.75
N GLY A 101 1.51 2.22 1.23
CA GLY A 101 2.39 1.99 0.10
C GLY A 101 1.86 2.66 -1.16
N GLY A 102 0.55 2.61 -1.39
CA GLY A 102 -0.12 3.32 -2.49
C GLY A 102 0.00 4.85 -2.39
N LEU A 103 -0.15 5.43 -1.19
CA LEU A 103 0.15 6.84 -0.95
C LEU A 103 1.62 7.17 -1.24
N THR A 104 2.53 6.32 -0.75
CA THR A 104 3.98 6.51 -0.91
C THR A 104 4.42 6.43 -2.36
N THR A 105 3.95 5.44 -3.12
CA THR A 105 4.30 5.23 -4.53
C THR A 105 3.70 6.32 -5.42
N SER A 106 2.52 6.85 -5.08
CA SER A 106 1.93 8.01 -5.78
C SER A 106 2.84 9.24 -5.66
N LEU A 107 3.30 9.54 -4.44
CA LEU A 107 4.25 10.65 -4.22
C LEU A 107 5.60 10.40 -4.87
N TRP A 108 6.13 9.19 -4.77
CA TRP A 108 7.38 8.81 -5.41
C TRP A 108 7.31 8.99 -6.93
N ALA A 109 6.24 8.49 -7.57
CA ALA A 109 6.04 8.59 -9.01
C ALA A 109 5.92 10.05 -9.47
N HIS A 110 5.29 10.91 -8.66
CA HIS A 110 5.26 12.35 -8.92
C HIS A 110 6.65 13.00 -8.84
N GLU A 111 7.43 12.67 -7.82
CA GLU A 111 8.77 13.25 -7.58
C GLU A 111 9.82 12.68 -8.54
N ARG A 112 9.55 11.55 -9.21
CA ARG A 112 10.41 10.90 -10.21
C ARG A 112 9.85 10.97 -11.65
N ARG A 113 8.81 11.77 -11.88
CA ARG A 113 8.08 11.83 -13.16
C ARG A 113 8.93 12.13 -14.40
N ASP A 114 10.08 12.78 -14.23
CA ASP A 114 11.00 13.13 -15.33
C ASP A 114 12.03 12.02 -15.65
N ALA A 115 12.07 10.95 -14.84
CA ALA A 115 13.09 9.89 -14.96
C ALA A 115 12.62 8.64 -15.72
N GLU A 116 11.35 8.58 -16.15
CA GLU A 116 10.77 7.47 -16.94
C GLU A 116 11.09 6.07 -16.35
N LEU A 117 11.00 5.98 -15.02
CA LEU A 117 11.47 4.81 -14.27
C LEU A 117 10.49 3.63 -14.31
N ILE A 118 9.20 3.90 -14.48
CA ILE A 118 8.11 2.93 -14.48
C ILE A 118 7.24 3.15 -15.73
N SER A 119 6.55 2.11 -16.18
CA SER A 119 5.60 2.19 -17.30
C SER A 119 4.16 2.42 -16.84
N ALA A 120 3.81 1.98 -15.62
CA ALA A 120 2.46 2.14 -15.06
C ALA A 120 2.49 2.14 -13.53
N LEU A 121 1.47 2.74 -12.92
CA LEU A 121 1.24 2.73 -11.48
C LEU A 121 -0.10 2.06 -11.17
N VAL A 122 -0.09 1.00 -10.37
CA VAL A 122 -1.30 0.30 -9.89
C VAL A 122 -1.43 0.53 -8.38
N LEU A 123 -2.61 0.96 -7.94
CA LEU A 123 -2.87 1.33 -6.55
C LEU A 123 -4.04 0.49 -6.02
N ASN A 124 -3.74 -0.41 -5.09
CA ASN A 124 -4.72 -1.22 -4.38
C ASN A 124 -5.10 -0.53 -3.07
N SER A 125 -6.32 -0.02 -3.00
CA SER A 125 -6.88 0.71 -1.87
C SER A 125 -5.94 1.77 -1.26
N PRO A 126 -5.40 2.73 -2.04
CA PRO A 126 -4.42 3.69 -1.55
C PRO A 126 -4.97 4.61 -0.45
N TRP A 127 -4.18 4.89 0.59
CA TRP A 127 -4.63 5.72 1.72
C TRP A 127 -4.58 7.23 1.45
N LEU A 128 -5.54 7.74 0.68
CA LEU A 128 -5.52 9.11 0.16
C LEU A 128 -6.20 10.16 1.05
N ASP A 129 -7.00 9.77 2.04
CA ASP A 129 -7.61 10.70 3.00
C ASP A 129 -7.85 10.05 4.35
N VAL A 130 -8.13 10.87 5.35
CA VAL A 130 -8.58 10.46 6.68
C VAL A 130 -10.01 10.95 6.93
N VAL A 131 -10.77 10.26 7.77
CA VAL A 131 -12.16 10.65 8.10
C VAL A 131 -12.24 11.71 9.19
N GLU A 132 -11.16 11.88 9.95
CA GLU A 132 -11.12 12.76 11.10
C GLU A 132 -11.41 14.23 10.70
N PRO A 133 -12.19 14.99 11.49
CA PRO A 133 -12.48 16.39 11.20
C PRO A 133 -11.24 17.28 11.12
N PRO A 134 -11.26 18.40 10.36
CA PRO A 134 -10.09 19.27 10.17
C PRO A 134 -9.42 19.73 11.46
N PHE A 135 -10.19 20.04 12.51
CA PHE A 135 -9.61 20.46 13.79
C PHE A 135 -8.78 19.35 14.46
N MET A 136 -9.21 18.08 14.35
CA MET A 136 -8.45 16.94 14.86
C MET A 136 -7.17 16.75 14.04
N ARG A 137 -7.23 16.91 12.72
CA ARG A 137 -6.04 16.85 11.84
C ARG A 137 -5.01 17.89 12.25
N GLN A 138 -5.43 19.14 12.51
CA GLN A 138 -4.52 20.20 12.94
C GLN A 138 -3.93 19.92 14.33
N LEU A 139 -4.73 19.43 15.27
CA LEU A 139 -4.24 19.03 16.58
C LEU A 139 -3.16 17.94 16.47
N VAL A 140 -3.39 16.90 15.67
CA VAL A 140 -2.41 15.82 15.48
C VAL A 140 -1.16 16.33 14.75
N ARG A 141 -1.28 17.26 13.79
CA ARG A 141 -0.11 17.90 13.15
C ARG A 141 0.76 18.64 14.17
N LEU A 142 0.14 19.38 15.09
CA LEU A 142 0.85 20.10 16.15
C LEU A 142 1.53 19.12 17.12
N ILE A 143 0.80 18.12 17.63
CA ILE A 143 1.36 17.10 18.53
C ILE A 143 2.49 16.34 17.83
N GLY A 144 2.31 15.93 16.58
CA GLY A 144 3.31 15.22 15.81
C GLY A 144 4.56 16.05 15.50
N GLN A 145 4.49 17.38 15.57
CA GLN A 145 5.64 18.25 15.42
C GLN A 145 6.44 18.38 16.73
N VAL A 146 5.75 18.52 17.87
CA VAL A 146 6.41 18.79 19.16
C VAL A 146 6.74 17.51 19.95
N ALA A 147 5.92 16.48 19.82
CA ALA A 147 6.00 15.23 20.57
C ALA A 147 5.73 14.03 19.65
N PRO A 148 6.61 13.77 18.66
CA PRO A 148 6.35 12.84 17.56
C PRO A 148 6.22 11.37 17.98
N LYS A 149 6.65 11.02 19.20
CA LYS A 149 6.58 9.65 19.77
C LYS A 149 5.34 9.41 20.63
N VAL A 150 4.44 10.39 20.77
CA VAL A 150 3.16 10.20 21.46
C VAL A 150 2.31 9.17 20.71
N LYS A 151 1.77 8.18 21.43
CA LYS A 151 0.84 7.19 20.88
C LYS A 151 -0.54 7.83 20.73
N ILE A 152 -1.04 7.92 19.51
CA ILE A 152 -2.39 8.40 19.20
C ILE A 152 -3.39 7.23 19.24
N ARG A 153 -2.96 6.04 18.80
CA ARG A 153 -3.70 4.79 19.01
C ARG A 153 -2.76 3.71 19.51
N ALA A 154 -3.24 2.90 20.45
CA ALA A 154 -2.47 1.77 20.98
C ALA A 154 -2.32 0.65 19.94
N ASN A 155 -3.33 0.46 19.09
CA ASN A 155 -3.38 -0.47 17.97
C ASN A 155 -4.53 -0.08 17.03
N LEU A 156 -4.76 -0.84 15.96
CA LEU A 156 -5.83 -0.63 14.97
C LEU A 156 -7.12 -1.43 15.27
N GLY A 157 -7.15 -2.23 16.33
CA GLY A 157 -8.16 -3.28 16.54
C GLY A 157 -7.89 -4.51 15.67
N ASP A 158 -8.42 -5.66 16.07
CA ASP A 158 -8.14 -6.95 15.43
C ASP A 158 -9.23 -7.42 14.45
N ALA A 159 -10.28 -6.63 14.22
CA ALA A 159 -11.40 -7.01 13.35
C ALA A 159 -10.92 -7.37 11.93
N TYR A 160 -10.15 -6.48 11.30
CA TYR A 160 -9.60 -6.71 9.96
C TYR A 160 -8.57 -7.84 9.95
N GLY A 161 -7.62 -7.85 10.90
CA GLY A 161 -6.63 -8.92 11.02
C GLY A 161 -7.26 -10.30 11.19
N SER A 162 -8.32 -10.40 12.00
CA SER A 162 -9.08 -11.64 12.22
C SER A 162 -9.83 -12.08 10.97
N ALA A 163 -10.31 -11.14 10.16
CA ALA A 163 -10.99 -11.43 8.90
C ALA A 163 -10.06 -12.02 7.82
N ILE A 164 -8.74 -11.78 7.91
CA ILE A 164 -7.78 -12.23 6.89
C ILE A 164 -6.89 -13.39 7.34
N HIS A 165 -6.54 -13.51 8.62
CA HIS A 165 -5.59 -14.53 9.09
C HIS A 165 -6.26 -15.89 9.34
N ASN A 166 -5.57 -16.97 8.95
CA ASN A 166 -6.07 -18.36 9.06
C ASN A 166 -6.21 -18.87 10.51
N SER A 167 -5.54 -18.26 11.49
CA SER A 167 -5.70 -18.61 12.91
C SER A 167 -6.99 -18.05 13.52
N ARG A 168 -7.79 -17.34 12.73
CA ARG A 168 -9.07 -16.73 13.10
C ARG A 168 -10.13 -17.07 12.06
N ASN A 169 -10.58 -16.08 11.28
CA ASN A 169 -11.74 -16.18 10.39
C ASN A 169 -11.36 -16.04 8.91
N GLY A 170 -10.09 -15.80 8.59
CA GLY A 170 -9.61 -15.69 7.22
C GLY A 170 -8.90 -16.95 6.72
N GLU A 171 -8.26 -16.83 5.58
CA GLU A 171 -7.60 -17.94 4.88
C GLU A 171 -6.08 -17.77 4.71
N TRP A 172 -5.55 -16.59 5.04
CA TRP A 172 -4.16 -16.25 4.76
C TRP A 172 -3.24 -16.56 5.93
N ASP A 173 -2.12 -17.21 5.63
CA ASP A 173 -1.04 -17.42 6.60
C ASP A 173 0.05 -16.36 6.44
N PHE A 174 0.26 -15.57 7.50
CA PHE A 174 1.34 -14.60 7.57
C PHE A 174 1.92 -14.54 8.98
N ASP A 175 3.17 -14.09 9.07
CA ASP A 175 3.92 -14.00 10.33
C ASP A 175 3.35 -12.88 11.21
N LEU A 176 2.73 -13.26 12.32
CA LEU A 176 2.12 -12.34 13.29
C LEU A 176 3.14 -11.46 14.04
N LYS A 177 4.44 -11.76 13.99
CA LYS A 177 5.49 -10.88 14.52
C LYS A 177 5.72 -9.68 13.61
N TRP A 178 5.58 -9.88 12.31
CA TRP A 178 5.75 -8.85 11.29
C TRP A 178 4.44 -8.13 10.97
N LYS A 179 3.32 -8.83 11.07
CA LYS A 179 1.96 -8.31 10.87
C LYS A 179 1.04 -8.78 12.01
N PRO A 180 1.07 -8.14 13.20
CA PRO A 180 0.15 -8.49 14.27
C PRO A 180 -1.31 -8.25 13.84
N LEU A 181 -2.25 -9.07 14.32
CA LEU A 181 -3.68 -8.94 13.96
C LEU A 181 -4.24 -7.56 14.28
N ALA A 182 -3.83 -6.97 15.42
CA ALA A 182 -4.24 -5.64 15.84
C ALA A 182 -3.36 -4.52 15.24
N GLY A 183 -2.34 -4.85 14.45
CA GLY A 183 -1.32 -3.93 13.98
C GLY A 183 -0.40 -3.40 15.09
N PHE A 184 0.39 -2.39 14.74
CA PHE A 184 1.32 -1.72 15.65
C PHE A 184 0.73 -0.41 16.19
N PRO A 185 1.27 0.14 17.30
CA PRO A 185 0.88 1.45 17.80
C PRO A 185 1.06 2.55 16.75
N VAL A 186 0.10 3.46 16.69
CA VAL A 186 0.11 4.61 15.78
C VAL A 186 0.68 5.82 16.51
N LEU A 187 1.79 6.36 16.01
CA LEU A 187 2.48 7.49 16.62
C LEU A 187 2.13 8.82 15.95
N ALA A 188 2.11 9.90 16.73
CA ALA A 188 1.71 11.23 16.29
C ALA A 188 2.57 11.77 15.13
N GLY A 189 3.89 11.54 15.20
CA GLY A 189 4.82 11.96 14.15
C GLY A 189 4.57 11.25 12.81
N TRP A 190 4.15 9.98 12.87
CA TRP A 190 3.80 9.21 11.67
C TRP A 190 2.49 9.67 11.06
N ILE A 191 1.43 9.86 11.86
CA ILE A 191 0.18 10.43 11.34
C ILE A 191 0.39 11.85 10.78
N ARG A 192 1.22 12.67 11.42
CA ARG A 192 1.59 13.97 10.85
C ARG A 192 2.22 13.83 9.46
N ALA A 193 3.13 12.88 9.27
CA ALA A 193 3.76 12.61 7.97
C ALA A 193 2.72 12.19 6.92
N ILE A 194 1.74 11.34 7.30
CA ILE A 194 0.62 10.95 6.45
C ILE A 194 -0.24 12.14 6.05
N LEU A 195 -0.61 13.01 7.01
CA LEU A 195 -1.43 14.18 6.71
C LEU A 195 -0.73 15.16 5.74
N ILE A 196 0.58 15.34 5.87
CA ILE A 196 1.38 16.16 4.94
C ILE A 196 1.44 15.49 3.56
N ALA A 197 1.60 14.18 3.51
CA ALA A 197 1.61 13.41 2.27
C ALA A 197 0.26 13.49 1.53
N GLN A 198 -0.86 13.34 2.25
CA GLN A 198 -2.20 13.47 1.69
C GLN A 198 -2.50 14.89 1.21
N GLU A 199 -2.02 15.92 1.92
CA GLU A 199 -2.14 17.32 1.48
C GLU A 199 -1.50 17.55 0.09
N LYS A 200 -0.36 16.90 -0.20
CA LYS A 200 0.22 16.91 -1.55
C LYS A 200 -0.71 16.28 -2.59
N VAL A 201 -1.31 15.13 -2.29
CA VAL A 201 -2.31 14.48 -3.17
C VAL A 201 -3.52 15.39 -3.40
N HIS A 202 -4.01 16.04 -2.35
CA HIS A 202 -5.19 16.89 -2.41
C HIS A 202 -4.95 18.15 -3.26
N ASN A 203 -3.71 18.65 -3.27
CA ASN A 203 -3.27 19.74 -4.15
C ASN A 203 -3.06 19.30 -5.61
N GLY A 204 -3.10 18.00 -5.89
CA GLY A 204 -2.85 17.42 -7.21
C GLY A 204 -1.39 17.01 -7.37
N LEU A 205 -1.21 15.80 -7.88
CA LEU A 205 0.08 15.28 -8.32
C LEU A 205 0.15 15.26 -9.85
N ASP A 206 1.38 15.23 -10.35
CA ASP A 206 1.72 15.13 -11.78
C ASP A 206 2.40 13.77 -12.05
N VAL A 207 1.69 12.66 -11.82
CA VAL A 207 2.13 11.33 -12.26
C VAL A 207 1.84 11.21 -13.76
N ARG A 208 2.89 10.95 -14.55
CA ARG A 208 2.86 11.00 -16.04
C ARG A 208 2.80 9.64 -16.73
N VAL A 209 2.56 8.57 -15.97
CA VAL A 209 2.29 7.22 -16.47
C VAL A 209 0.82 6.89 -16.27
N PRO A 210 0.24 5.93 -17.01
CA PRO A 210 -1.09 5.42 -16.72
C PRO A 210 -1.20 4.96 -15.26
N VAL A 211 -2.28 5.38 -14.59
CA VAL A 211 -2.58 5.01 -13.20
C VAL A 211 -3.89 4.25 -13.11
N LEU A 212 -3.88 3.11 -12.42
CA LEU A 212 -5.08 2.39 -12.01
C LEU A 212 -5.24 2.50 -10.49
N VAL A 213 -6.38 3.00 -10.03
CA VAL A 213 -6.79 2.98 -8.62
C VAL A 213 -7.91 1.96 -8.48
N LEU A 214 -7.71 0.95 -7.64
CA LEU A 214 -8.76 0.01 -7.25
C LEU A 214 -9.12 0.25 -5.78
N HIS A 215 -10.40 0.15 -5.45
CA HIS A 215 -10.87 0.18 -4.06
C HIS A 215 -12.16 -0.62 -3.90
N SER A 216 -12.52 -0.95 -2.65
CA SER A 216 -13.82 -1.57 -2.33
C SER A 216 -15.00 -0.66 -2.72
N ASP A 217 -16.17 -1.24 -2.99
CA ASP A 217 -17.39 -0.48 -3.25
C ASP A 217 -17.89 0.31 -2.03
N LYS A 218 -17.59 -0.16 -0.82
CA LYS A 218 -18.11 0.39 0.44
C LYS A 218 -17.12 0.27 1.61
N SER A 219 -17.30 1.13 2.61
CA SER A 219 -16.54 1.11 3.86
C SER A 219 -17.37 0.61 5.04
N MET A 220 -16.72 -0.08 5.97
CA MET A 220 -17.27 -0.48 7.27
C MET A 220 -16.32 -0.06 8.39
N LEU A 221 -16.22 1.26 8.60
CA LEU A 221 -15.28 1.84 9.57
C LEU A 221 -15.68 1.53 11.02
N ASN A 222 -14.68 1.53 11.90
CA ASN A 222 -14.84 1.36 13.35
C ASN A 222 -15.40 -0.01 13.78
N ALA A 223 -15.27 -1.04 12.94
CA ALA A 223 -15.55 -2.42 13.32
C ALA A 223 -14.68 -2.82 14.52
N LYS A 224 -15.33 -3.24 15.62
CA LYS A 224 -14.63 -3.61 16.87
C LYS A 224 -14.26 -5.08 16.96
N ALA A 225 -14.91 -5.91 16.17
CA ALA A 225 -14.72 -7.35 16.11
C ALA A 225 -15.04 -7.83 14.69
N TRP A 226 -14.66 -9.07 14.39
CA TRP A 226 -15.02 -9.71 13.14
C TRP A 226 -16.53 -9.85 12.95
N SER A 227 -16.99 -9.64 11.72
CA SER A 227 -18.31 -10.04 11.20
C SER A 227 -18.17 -10.37 9.72
N GLU A 228 -19.16 -11.03 9.12
CA GLU A 228 -19.15 -11.29 7.68
C GLU A 228 -19.07 -10.01 6.84
N ASP A 229 -19.62 -8.91 7.33
CA ASP A 229 -19.59 -7.61 6.65
C ASP A 229 -18.17 -7.02 6.59
N VAL A 230 -17.33 -7.27 7.61
CA VAL A 230 -15.91 -6.87 7.61
C VAL A 230 -15.13 -7.56 6.48
N SER A 231 -15.56 -8.76 6.08
CA SER A 231 -14.98 -9.50 4.95
C SER A 231 -15.53 -9.07 3.58
N LYS A 232 -16.44 -8.08 3.52
CA LYS A 232 -17.13 -7.62 2.30
C LYS A 232 -17.08 -6.09 2.13
N ALA A 233 -16.24 -5.40 2.89
CA ALA A 233 -16.11 -3.95 2.88
C ALA A 233 -14.69 -3.52 3.28
N ASP A 234 -14.30 -2.30 2.92
CA ASP A 234 -13.10 -1.69 3.48
C ASP A 234 -13.34 -1.31 4.95
N ALA A 235 -12.84 -2.15 5.87
CA ALA A 235 -12.95 -1.92 7.30
C ALA A 235 -11.86 -0.99 7.87
N VAL A 236 -10.94 -0.51 7.03
CA VAL A 236 -9.76 0.27 7.42
C VAL A 236 -9.88 1.71 6.93
N LEU A 237 -10.27 1.91 5.67
CA LEU A 237 -10.29 3.19 4.99
C LEU A 237 -11.67 3.57 4.45
N ASP A 238 -11.88 4.88 4.34
CA ASP A 238 -13.06 5.44 3.68
C ASP A 238 -12.88 5.47 2.16
N VAL A 239 -13.72 4.72 1.44
CA VAL A 239 -13.71 4.62 -0.02
C VAL A 239 -13.98 5.97 -0.68
N GLU A 240 -14.70 6.88 -0.02
CA GLU A 240 -14.94 8.23 -0.53
C GLU A 240 -13.65 9.04 -0.68
N GLY A 241 -12.65 8.80 0.17
CA GLY A 241 -11.33 9.40 0.03
C GLY A 241 -10.66 8.99 -1.28
N MET A 242 -10.75 7.71 -1.63
CA MET A 242 -10.17 7.18 -2.88
C MET A 242 -10.94 7.65 -4.11
N ARG A 243 -12.27 7.67 -4.06
CA ARG A 243 -13.13 8.21 -5.14
C ARG A 243 -12.81 9.68 -5.43
N LYS A 244 -12.68 10.48 -4.38
CA LYS A 244 -12.46 11.93 -4.49
C LYS A 244 -11.04 12.28 -4.94
N TRP A 245 -10.03 11.62 -4.35
CA TRP A 245 -8.63 12.02 -4.51
C TRP A 245 -7.83 11.15 -5.48
N GLY A 246 -8.30 9.94 -5.82
CA GLY A 246 -7.68 9.10 -6.84
C GLY A 246 -7.46 9.83 -8.17
N PRO A 247 -8.47 10.52 -8.73
CA PRO A 247 -8.32 11.28 -9.98
C PRO A 247 -7.31 12.43 -9.92
N LYS A 248 -6.85 12.84 -8.72
CA LYS A 248 -5.86 13.91 -8.54
C LYS A 248 -4.41 13.43 -8.62
N ILE A 249 -4.18 12.12 -8.81
CA ILE A 249 -2.82 11.54 -8.82
C ILE A 249 -2.06 11.86 -10.12
N GLY A 250 -2.75 11.98 -11.25
CA GLY A 250 -2.11 12.25 -12.53
C GLY A 250 -3.11 12.63 -13.61
N SER A 251 -2.63 12.80 -14.83
CA SER A 251 -3.47 13.17 -15.97
C SER A 251 -4.17 11.99 -16.64
N SER A 252 -3.72 10.76 -16.39
CA SER A 252 -4.31 9.52 -16.90
C SER A 252 -4.57 8.56 -15.75
N VAL A 253 -5.76 8.65 -15.16
CA VAL A 253 -6.18 7.84 -14.01
C VAL A 253 -7.49 7.13 -14.32
N ARG A 254 -7.51 5.81 -14.15
CA ARG A 254 -8.72 4.99 -14.09
C ARG A 254 -8.98 4.61 -12.64
N VAL A 255 -10.19 4.92 -12.14
CA VAL A 255 -10.63 4.50 -10.80
C VAL A 255 -11.66 3.39 -10.97
N VAL A 256 -11.47 2.27 -10.28
CA VAL A 256 -12.29 1.07 -10.38
C VAL A 256 -12.75 0.65 -8.99
N GLU A 257 -14.04 0.39 -8.89
CA GLU A 257 -14.69 -0.14 -7.71
C GLU A 257 -14.81 -1.66 -7.82
N ILE A 258 -14.40 -2.35 -6.76
CA ILE A 258 -14.55 -3.79 -6.63
C ILE A 258 -15.63 -4.08 -5.61
N LYS A 259 -16.72 -4.66 -6.09
CA LYS A 259 -17.87 -5.04 -5.26
C LYS A 259 -17.45 -6.06 -4.20
N ASP A 260 -17.87 -5.82 -2.96
CA ASP A 260 -17.62 -6.67 -1.79
C ASP A 260 -16.11 -6.84 -1.49
N GLY A 261 -15.29 -5.89 -1.94
CA GLY A 261 -13.85 -5.83 -1.66
C GLY A 261 -13.55 -5.62 -0.18
N MET A 262 -12.55 -6.33 0.34
CA MET A 262 -11.92 -5.97 1.61
C MET A 262 -10.98 -4.77 1.44
N HIS A 263 -10.36 -4.29 2.52
CA HIS A 263 -9.35 -3.22 2.44
C HIS A 263 -8.24 -3.57 1.45
N ASP A 264 -7.50 -4.66 1.67
CA ASP A 264 -6.65 -5.23 0.63
C ASP A 264 -7.49 -6.11 -0.30
N LEU A 265 -7.70 -5.65 -1.53
CA LEU A 265 -8.53 -6.35 -2.50
C LEU A 265 -7.99 -7.75 -2.84
N PHE A 266 -6.68 -7.96 -2.78
CA PHE A 266 -6.06 -9.25 -3.08
C PHE A 266 -6.26 -10.27 -1.96
N LEU A 267 -6.61 -9.81 -0.75
CA LEU A 267 -6.94 -10.67 0.38
C LEU A 267 -8.43 -10.97 0.49
N SER A 268 -9.25 -10.44 -0.42
CA SER A 268 -10.69 -10.70 -0.47
C SER A 268 -10.99 -12.16 -0.87
N SER A 269 -12.26 -12.57 -0.69
CA SER A 269 -12.75 -13.87 -1.18
C SER A 269 -12.41 -14.11 -2.66
N GLU A 270 -12.31 -15.38 -3.06
CA GLU A 270 -11.80 -15.77 -4.38
C GLU A 270 -12.45 -15.02 -5.56
N PRO A 271 -13.78 -14.93 -5.67
CA PRO A 271 -14.41 -14.23 -6.79
C PRO A 271 -14.07 -12.73 -6.83
N VAL A 272 -13.87 -12.13 -5.64
CA VAL A 272 -13.61 -10.70 -5.48
C VAL A 272 -12.15 -10.37 -5.82
N ARG A 273 -11.19 -11.14 -5.31
CA ARG A 273 -9.77 -10.92 -5.68
C ARG A 273 -9.51 -11.27 -7.14
N ALA A 274 -10.20 -12.27 -7.70
CA ALA A 274 -10.10 -12.61 -9.12
C ALA A 274 -10.60 -11.46 -10.00
N ALA A 275 -11.72 -10.82 -9.62
CA ALA A 275 -12.21 -9.63 -10.30
C ALA A 275 -11.21 -8.46 -10.21
N ALA A 276 -10.63 -8.21 -9.03
CA ALA A 276 -9.62 -7.16 -8.85
C ALA A 276 -8.37 -7.41 -9.71
N LEU A 277 -7.86 -8.65 -9.74
CA LEU A 277 -6.71 -9.03 -10.58
C LEU A 277 -7.03 -8.91 -12.07
N ALA A 278 -8.23 -9.29 -12.50
CA ALA A 278 -8.66 -9.17 -13.89
C ALA A 278 -8.72 -7.70 -14.38
N GLU A 279 -9.16 -6.77 -13.52
CA GLU A 279 -9.14 -5.34 -13.82
C GLU A 279 -7.71 -4.81 -14.02
N ILE A 280 -6.75 -5.32 -13.23
CA ILE A 280 -5.33 -4.98 -13.40
C ILE A 280 -4.79 -5.61 -14.69
N ASP A 281 -5.10 -6.88 -14.97
CA ASP A 281 -4.65 -7.56 -16.18
C ASP A 281 -5.12 -6.82 -17.43
N GLU A 282 -6.38 -6.38 -17.45
CA GLU A 282 -6.93 -5.61 -18.57
C GLU A 282 -6.26 -4.24 -18.71
N PHE A 283 -6.06 -3.53 -17.59
CA PHE A 283 -5.33 -2.27 -17.58
C PHE A 283 -3.92 -2.41 -18.16
N LEU A 284 -3.17 -3.44 -17.73
CA LEU A 284 -1.78 -3.67 -18.15
C LEU A 284 -1.61 -4.05 -19.62
N LYS A 285 -2.67 -4.48 -20.32
CA LYS A 285 -2.62 -4.69 -21.79
C LYS A 285 -2.53 -3.38 -22.57
N SER A 286 -3.03 -2.29 -21.98
CA SER A 286 -3.12 -0.97 -22.60
C SER A 286 -2.14 0.06 -22.04
N ALA A 287 -1.43 -0.30 -20.97
CA ALA A 287 -0.45 0.54 -20.28
C ALA A 287 0.99 0.35 -20.79
#